data_AF-R9P6W7-F1
#
_entry.id   AF-R9P6W7-F1
#
_cell.length_a   1.000
_cell.length_b   1.000
_cell.length_c   1.000
_cell.angle_alpha   90.00
_cell.angle_beta   90.00
_cell.angle_gamma   90.00
#
_symmetry.space_group_name_H-M   'P 1'
#
loop_
_entity.id
_entity.type
_entity.pdbx_description
1 polymer ?
#
loop_
_entity_poly.entity_id
_entity_poly.type
_entity_poly.pdbx_seq_one_letter_code
_entity_poly.pdbx_strand_id
1 'polypeptide(L)'
;MSKLARERPWAKQTTPPLARTSSPILPIPRGRISKDVQGSAEPLVWVHQTELFEKASVSESKRPPYEGVLDWYPDFKIIPSSSLASGHGWGCTFSTLDINVPLYHKCLLQRFLDLGGRLVIADAKSLQEAIQLASYPPPHQTICKDSSAWVSVGKVDVLVASPGLGARFIHGLTDQAVHPQRGQVVVVHAPWLSTDDTLPIWSLKPRHKLPGYSIVRAQGGREVYVIPRGDGTVICGGTRIIDDWDGRPRPETTRKILERCLELVPQLVDPRKRSGLSKPRVEDVKVLEVNVGLRPARRGGVRLERAKEDVDGVKVVHNYGYGGAGYQASWGAALDAKEGLIPEIVPSTFEENLPKSEFTGEAVYEYPVQTGSKKVSLRTTLSAPIDLAERKSLTKILLLSVSDVIQALEVYQRLVQENPEDPPDFVISADTVVVKNEVIMEKPTDQQDNLRMLADLNGGSCEVVTGVTVIYPVIEAPGFQMRSLCEKTIVRFADNPYYMLKAYVDSKEGVDRAGGFAIQGRGSLLVRSIEGDYNNVVGFPLYAFSAYLHDLLENDELDIVEDDD
;
A
#
# COMPACT_ATOMS: atom_id res chain seq x y z
N MET A 1 2.40 17.41 -0.83
CA MET A 1 3.69 17.35 -0.09
C MET A 1 3.46 16.91 1.35
N SER A 2 4.00 15.76 1.77
CA SER A 2 3.84 15.25 3.15
C SER A 2 4.53 16.17 4.17
N LYS A 3 3.94 16.23 5.37
CA LYS A 3 4.44 16.97 6.55
C LYS A 3 5.89 16.58 6.88
N LEU A 4 6.22 15.29 6.74
CA LEU A 4 7.54 14.70 6.97
C LEU A 4 8.69 15.36 6.17
N ALA A 5 8.44 15.73 4.90
CA ALA A 5 9.45 16.34 4.04
C ALA A 5 9.75 17.82 4.40
N ARG A 6 8.80 18.50 5.06
CA ARG A 6 8.97 19.90 5.50
C ARG A 6 9.68 19.97 6.84
N GLU A 7 9.38 19.06 7.75
CA GLU A 7 9.81 19.13 9.15
C GLU A 7 11.24 18.60 9.37
N ARG A 8 11.78 17.81 8.44
CA ARG A 8 13.13 17.21 8.50
C ARG A 8 13.48 16.69 9.91
N PRO A 9 12.66 15.82 10.53
CA PRO A 9 12.92 15.34 11.89
C PRO A 9 14.30 14.69 12.04
N TRP A 10 14.86 14.08 10.98
CA TRP A 10 16.23 13.55 10.95
C TRP A 10 17.33 14.62 10.99
N ALA A 11 17.07 15.85 10.54
CA ALA A 11 18.04 16.95 10.59
C ALA A 11 18.10 17.61 11.98
N LYS A 12 17.09 17.37 12.84
CA LYS A 12 17.04 17.84 14.22
C LYS A 12 17.77 16.92 15.20
N GLN A 13 18.18 15.73 14.77
CA GLN A 13 19.11 14.90 15.54
C GLN A 13 20.50 15.53 15.43
N THR A 14 20.84 16.37 16.41
CA THR A 14 22.21 16.80 16.64
C THR A 14 23.11 15.59 16.64
N THR A 15 24.10 15.58 15.75
CA THR A 15 25.19 14.60 15.74
C THR A 15 25.59 14.29 17.19
N PRO A 16 25.49 13.04 17.67
CA PRO A 16 25.97 12.73 19.00
C PRO A 16 27.47 13.07 19.04
N PRO A 17 28.00 13.59 20.15
CA PRO A 17 29.44 13.64 20.33
C PRO A 17 29.96 12.22 20.09
N LEU A 18 30.97 12.08 19.23
CA LEU A 18 31.67 10.82 18.98
C LEU A 18 32.08 10.23 20.33
N ALA A 19 31.27 9.31 20.85
CA ALA A 19 31.65 8.50 21.99
C ALA A 19 32.89 7.75 21.52
N ARG A 20 34.01 7.98 22.23
CA ARG A 20 35.22 7.18 22.08
C ARG A 20 34.94 5.77 22.62
N THR A 21 34.14 5.00 21.91
CA THR A 21 34.02 3.56 22.10
C THR A 21 34.99 2.90 21.15
N SER A 22 35.98 2.22 21.71
CA SER A 22 36.93 1.38 20.99
C SER A 22 36.19 0.32 20.18
N SER A 23 36.40 0.38 18.87
CA SER A 23 36.00 -0.59 17.82
C SER A 23 34.58 -0.42 17.23
N PRO A 24 34.47 -0.40 15.88
CA PRO A 24 33.17 -0.37 15.19
C PRO A 24 32.46 -1.73 15.31
N ILE A 25 31.15 -1.68 15.57
CA ILE A 25 30.26 -2.83 15.81
C ILE A 25 29.99 -3.68 14.54
N LEU A 26 30.49 -3.27 13.37
CA LEU A 26 30.47 -4.05 12.13
C LEU A 26 31.86 -4.04 11.46
N PRO A 27 32.28 -5.13 10.80
CA PRO A 27 33.52 -5.14 10.04
C PRO A 27 33.44 -4.10 8.91
N ILE A 28 34.21 -3.03 9.06
CA ILE A 28 34.37 -1.99 8.03
C ILE A 28 35.14 -2.62 6.85
N PRO A 29 34.61 -2.66 5.62
CA PRO A 29 35.44 -2.86 4.44
C PRO A 29 36.46 -1.72 4.41
N ARG A 30 37.76 -2.04 4.45
CA ARG A 30 38.85 -1.06 4.54
C ARG A 30 38.89 -0.17 3.28
N GLY A 31 38.07 0.87 3.26
CA GLY A 31 38.14 1.99 2.32
C GLY A 31 38.51 3.26 3.07
N ARG A 32 39.69 3.84 2.81
CA ARG A 32 40.06 5.16 3.31
C ARG A 32 39.16 6.21 2.66
N ILE A 33 38.14 6.68 3.38
CA ILE A 33 37.44 7.92 3.02
C ILE A 33 38.36 9.09 3.40
N SER A 34 38.75 9.91 2.43
CA SER A 34 39.62 11.06 2.67
C SER A 34 38.88 12.13 3.48
N LYS A 35 39.61 12.86 4.32
CA LYS A 35 39.07 13.82 5.31
C LYS A 35 38.49 15.11 4.71
N ASP A 36 38.42 15.26 3.39
CA ASP A 36 38.34 16.59 2.74
C ASP A 36 36.96 16.97 2.18
N VAL A 37 35.85 16.38 2.65
CA VAL A 37 34.49 16.87 2.32
C VAL A 37 33.62 16.86 3.59
N GLN A 38 33.83 17.84 4.47
CA GLN A 38 33.00 18.10 5.65
C GLN A 38 31.80 19.01 5.29
N GLY A 39 30.90 18.50 4.46
CA GLY A 39 29.46 18.82 4.55
C GLY A 39 28.77 17.62 5.19
N SER A 40 27.87 17.81 6.15
CA SER A 40 27.17 16.68 6.80
C SER A 40 26.33 15.93 5.76
N ALA A 41 26.83 14.81 5.25
CA ALA A 41 26.10 13.98 4.31
C ALA A 41 24.73 13.60 4.91
N GLU A 42 23.66 13.85 4.17
CA GLU A 42 22.29 13.56 4.60
C GLU A 42 21.82 12.19 4.04
N PRO A 43 20.94 11.47 4.75
CA PRO A 43 20.42 10.19 4.28
C PRO A 43 19.47 10.33 3.07
N LEU A 44 18.79 11.48 2.98
CA LEU A 44 17.92 11.86 1.86
C LEU A 44 18.50 13.10 1.19
N VAL A 45 18.57 13.08 -0.14
CA VAL A 45 19.28 14.06 -0.93
C VAL A 45 18.35 14.60 -2.00
N TRP A 46 18.20 15.92 -2.06
CA TRP A 46 17.44 16.55 -3.13
C TRP A 46 18.22 16.57 -4.43
N VAL A 47 17.59 16.09 -5.49
CA VAL A 47 18.18 15.95 -6.82
C VAL A 47 17.26 16.56 -7.86
N HIS A 48 17.84 17.33 -8.78
CA HIS A 48 17.13 17.75 -9.99
C HIS A 48 17.35 16.68 -11.06
N GLN A 49 16.35 15.85 -11.27
CA GLN A 49 16.38 14.71 -12.17
C GLN A 49 16.08 15.17 -13.60
N THR A 50 16.90 14.71 -14.54
CA THR A 50 16.60 14.69 -15.96
C THR A 50 16.37 13.25 -16.39
N GLU A 51 15.21 12.98 -16.96
CA GLU A 51 14.85 11.65 -17.44
C GLU A 51 14.54 11.68 -18.94
N LEU A 52 15.25 10.84 -19.69
CA LEU A 52 15.14 10.72 -21.14
C LEU A 52 14.56 9.35 -21.50
N PHE A 53 13.72 9.31 -22.54
CA PHE A 53 13.07 8.09 -23.01
C PHE A 53 13.46 7.82 -24.46
N GLU A 54 13.98 6.63 -24.71
CA GLU A 54 14.34 6.19 -26.06
C GLU A 54 13.09 6.02 -26.94
N LYS A 55 13.27 6.23 -28.25
CA LYS A 55 12.22 5.94 -29.24
C LYS A 55 11.91 4.44 -29.27
N ALA A 56 10.65 4.07 -29.10
CA ALA A 56 10.19 2.69 -29.29
C ALA A 56 10.16 2.29 -30.77
N SER A 57 9.91 3.25 -31.66
CA SER A 57 9.92 3.10 -33.12
C SER A 57 10.35 4.41 -33.80
N VAL A 58 10.71 4.37 -35.08
CA VAL A 58 11.20 5.53 -35.86
C VAL A 58 10.19 6.71 -35.86
N SER A 59 8.90 6.42 -35.70
CA SER A 59 7.80 7.38 -35.77
C SER A 59 7.16 7.76 -34.42
N GLU A 60 7.59 7.19 -33.29
CA GLU A 60 6.95 7.47 -31.99
C GLU A 60 7.70 8.52 -31.17
N SER A 61 7.05 9.66 -30.98
CA SER A 61 7.42 10.74 -30.06
C SER A 61 6.32 10.95 -29.00
N LYS A 62 5.83 9.87 -28.39
CA LYS A 62 4.72 9.93 -27.42
C LYS A 62 5.23 9.85 -25.99
N ARG A 63 4.60 10.63 -25.11
CA ARG A 63 4.75 10.55 -23.65
C ARG A 63 4.52 9.09 -23.22
N PRO A 64 5.34 8.51 -22.33
CA PRO A 64 5.08 7.20 -21.75
C PRO A 64 3.71 7.19 -21.04
N PRO A 65 3.03 6.03 -20.92
CA PRO A 65 1.66 5.92 -20.39
C PRO A 65 1.50 6.21 -18.88
N TYR A 66 2.46 6.88 -18.23
CA TYR A 66 2.41 7.29 -16.82
C TYR A 66 1.73 8.66 -16.65
N GLU A 67 0.58 8.86 -17.28
CA GLU A 67 -0.17 10.12 -17.21
C GLU A 67 -0.56 10.42 -15.75
N GLY A 68 -0.30 11.66 -15.29
CA GLY A 68 -0.59 12.10 -13.92
C GLY A 68 0.48 11.81 -12.86
N VAL A 69 1.28 10.74 -12.97
CA VAL A 69 2.24 10.38 -11.89
C VAL A 69 3.44 11.33 -11.85
N LEU A 70 4.01 11.66 -13.00
CA LEU A 70 5.16 12.56 -13.07
C LEU A 70 4.79 14.01 -12.70
N ASP A 71 3.51 14.36 -12.86
CA ASP A 71 2.98 15.70 -12.60
C ASP A 71 2.97 16.02 -11.09
N TRP A 72 3.14 15.01 -10.23
CA TRP A 72 3.25 15.18 -8.77
C TRP A 72 4.64 15.63 -8.32
N TYR A 73 5.66 15.45 -9.17
CA TYR A 73 7.02 15.85 -8.81
C TYR A 73 7.16 17.38 -8.88
N PRO A 74 7.79 18.01 -7.87
CA PRO A 74 8.05 19.45 -7.91
C PRO A 74 8.86 19.86 -9.13
N ASP A 75 8.57 21.04 -9.67
CA ASP A 75 9.27 21.62 -10.82
C ASP A 75 9.25 20.75 -12.09
N PHE A 76 8.28 19.84 -12.23
CA PHE A 76 8.12 19.02 -13.41
C PHE A 76 8.00 19.87 -14.68
N LYS A 77 8.84 19.58 -15.67
CA LYS A 77 8.85 20.22 -16.98
C LYS A 77 9.14 19.21 -18.07
N ILE A 78 8.46 19.35 -19.19
CA ILE A 78 8.76 18.57 -20.40
C ILE A 78 9.93 19.24 -21.13
N ILE A 79 10.89 18.44 -21.59
CA ILE A 79 11.99 18.91 -22.44
C ILE A 79 11.45 19.07 -23.86
N PRO A 80 11.58 20.25 -24.50
CA PRO A 80 11.16 20.45 -25.88
C PRO A 80 11.81 19.43 -26.82
N SER A 81 11.05 18.86 -27.76
CA SER A 81 11.56 17.84 -28.68
C SER A 81 12.74 18.32 -29.53
N SER A 82 12.84 19.63 -29.79
CA SER A 82 13.98 20.26 -30.48
C SER A 82 15.30 20.21 -29.67
N SER A 83 15.20 20.04 -28.35
CA SER A 83 16.35 19.99 -27.43
C SER A 83 16.78 18.56 -27.10
N LEU A 84 16.06 17.54 -27.60
CA LEU A 84 16.40 16.14 -27.38
C LEU A 84 17.46 15.68 -28.39
N ALA A 85 18.47 14.98 -27.89
CA ALA A 85 19.47 14.33 -28.74
C ALA A 85 18.83 13.21 -29.59
N SER A 86 19.43 12.92 -30.75
CA SER A 86 19.01 11.82 -31.62
C SER A 86 18.88 10.51 -30.84
N GLY A 87 17.81 9.75 -31.09
CA GLY A 87 17.49 8.50 -30.38
C GLY A 87 16.48 8.63 -29.24
N HIS A 88 16.21 9.84 -28.75
CA HIS A 88 15.21 10.07 -27.69
C HIS A 88 13.88 10.55 -28.27
N GLY A 89 12.78 9.95 -27.83
CA GLY A 89 11.42 10.29 -28.27
C GLY A 89 10.72 11.30 -27.35
N TRP A 90 11.14 11.33 -26.08
CA TRP A 90 10.56 12.19 -25.04
C TRP A 90 11.55 12.40 -23.90
N GLY A 91 11.38 13.47 -23.12
CA GLY A 91 12.17 13.72 -21.93
C GLY A 91 11.52 14.74 -21.00
N CYS A 92 11.89 14.70 -19.73
CA CYS A 92 11.41 15.61 -18.71
C CYS A 92 12.50 15.94 -17.69
N THR A 93 12.29 17.01 -16.94
CA THR A 93 13.03 17.33 -15.73
C THR A 93 12.07 17.53 -14.56
N PHE A 94 12.52 17.20 -13.35
CA PHE A 94 11.75 17.38 -12.13
C PHE A 94 12.66 17.28 -10.91
N SER A 95 12.20 17.78 -9.77
CA SER A 95 12.92 17.66 -8.50
C SER A 95 12.43 16.42 -7.74
N THR A 96 13.36 15.61 -7.25
CA THR A 96 13.08 14.36 -6.53
C THR A 96 14.04 14.18 -5.34
N LEU A 97 13.86 13.08 -4.62
CA LEU A 97 14.76 12.62 -3.56
C LEU A 97 15.52 11.38 -4.02
N ASP A 98 16.83 11.41 -3.84
CA ASP A 98 17.70 10.23 -3.85
C ASP A 98 18.09 9.85 -2.42
N ILE A 99 18.51 8.61 -2.26
CA ILE A 99 18.82 8.02 -0.95
C ILE A 99 20.31 7.72 -0.88
N ASN A 100 20.99 8.28 0.11
CA ASN A 100 22.33 7.83 0.49
C ASN A 100 22.19 6.54 1.31
N VAL A 101 22.12 5.41 0.61
CA VAL A 101 21.77 4.09 1.17
C VAL A 101 22.56 3.72 2.44
N PRO A 102 23.91 3.85 2.49
CA PRO A 102 24.68 3.57 3.70
C PRO A 102 24.29 4.42 4.93
N LEU A 103 23.84 5.67 4.73
CA LEU A 103 23.40 6.54 5.82
C LEU A 103 21.94 6.28 6.17
N TYR A 104 21.09 6.10 5.16
CA TYR A 104 19.66 5.86 5.34
C TYR A 104 19.38 4.60 6.17
N HIS A 105 20.08 3.48 5.91
CA HIS A 105 19.94 2.27 6.73
C HIS A 105 20.38 2.46 8.17
N LYS A 106 21.43 3.26 8.43
CA LYS A 106 21.84 3.58 9.80
C LYS A 106 20.77 4.39 10.52
N CYS A 107 20.17 5.37 9.84
CA CYS A 107 19.06 6.15 10.40
C CYS A 107 17.83 5.28 10.69
N LEU A 108 17.47 4.36 9.79
CA LEU A 108 16.35 3.44 10.00
C LEU A 108 16.60 2.48 11.16
N LEU A 109 17.79 1.88 11.23
CA LEU A 109 18.16 0.99 12.34
C LEU A 109 18.15 1.75 13.67
N GLN A 110 18.75 2.93 13.72
CA GLN A 110 18.76 3.76 14.94
C GLN A 110 17.34 4.09 15.38
N ARG A 111 16.47 4.52 14.46
CA ARG A 111 15.05 4.77 14.76
C ARG A 111 14.35 3.52 15.28
N PHE A 112 14.57 2.36 14.67
CA PHE A 112 13.99 1.09 15.11
C PHE A 112 14.40 0.74 16.54
N LEU A 113 15.69 0.86 16.86
CA LEU A 113 16.22 0.61 18.20
C LEU A 113 15.73 1.65 19.24
N ASP A 114 15.57 2.91 18.83
CA ASP A 114 15.06 3.98 19.70
C ASP A 114 13.58 3.79 20.07
N LEU A 115 12.81 3.13 19.21
CA LEU A 115 11.42 2.71 19.43
C LEU A 115 11.33 1.34 20.14
N GLY A 116 12.38 0.90 20.83
CA GLY A 116 12.38 -0.38 21.56
C GLY A 116 12.59 -1.64 20.70
N GLY A 117 12.75 -1.49 19.39
CA GLY A 117 13.00 -2.59 18.47
C GLY A 117 14.28 -3.38 18.80
N ARG A 118 14.28 -4.66 18.46
CA ARG A 118 15.39 -5.60 18.71
C ARG A 118 15.83 -6.22 17.39
N LEU A 119 17.13 -6.20 17.11
CA LEU A 119 17.70 -6.82 15.91
C LEU A 119 18.41 -8.12 16.29
N VAL A 120 18.01 -9.23 15.67
CA VAL A 120 18.66 -10.54 15.81
C VAL A 120 19.37 -10.87 14.50
N ILE A 121 20.67 -11.16 14.57
CA ILE A 121 21.48 -11.55 13.40
C ILE A 121 21.56 -13.08 13.34
N ALA A 122 20.73 -13.69 12.50
CA ALA A 122 20.66 -15.13 12.34
C ALA A 122 20.22 -15.55 10.92
N ASP A 123 20.50 -16.80 10.56
CA ASP A 123 20.15 -17.41 9.27
C ASP A 123 18.94 -18.35 9.41
N ALA A 124 17.71 -17.83 9.30
CA ALA A 124 16.52 -18.67 9.30
C ALA A 124 16.35 -19.42 7.97
N LYS A 125 16.18 -20.75 8.02
CA LYS A 125 15.91 -21.62 6.86
C LYS A 125 14.42 -21.92 6.68
N SER A 126 13.59 -21.62 7.66
CA SER A 126 12.13 -21.76 7.61
C SER A 126 11.41 -20.58 8.30
N LEU A 127 10.11 -20.41 8.03
CA LEU A 127 9.28 -19.46 8.77
C LEU A 127 9.17 -19.83 10.26
N GLN A 128 9.07 -21.12 10.57
CA GLN A 128 9.05 -21.64 11.95
C GLN A 128 10.33 -21.27 12.70
N GLU A 129 11.50 -21.45 12.08
CA GLU A 129 12.79 -21.08 12.68
C GLU A 129 12.91 -19.56 12.89
N ALA A 130 12.38 -18.75 11.97
CA ALA A 130 12.33 -17.30 12.15
C ALA A 130 11.47 -16.90 13.37
N ILE A 131 10.32 -17.55 13.58
CA ILE A 131 9.47 -17.36 14.76
C ILE A 131 10.21 -17.78 16.03
N GLN A 132 10.86 -18.94 16.03
CA GLN A 132 11.62 -19.42 17.19
C GLN A 132 12.77 -18.47 17.55
N LEU A 133 13.50 -17.95 16.57
CA LEU A 133 14.58 -16.97 16.77
C LEU A 133 14.06 -15.64 17.34
N ALA A 134 12.85 -15.23 16.97
CA ALA A 134 12.22 -14.03 17.50
C ALA A 134 11.72 -14.24 18.95
N SER A 135 11.14 -15.40 19.27
CA SER A 135 10.68 -15.73 20.62
C SER A 135 11.84 -15.96 21.59
N TYR A 136 12.91 -16.62 21.13
CA TYR A 136 14.06 -17.03 21.93
C TYR A 136 15.39 -16.56 21.29
N PRO A 137 15.64 -15.24 21.26
CA PRO A 137 16.81 -14.70 20.58
C PRO A 137 18.11 -15.07 21.33
N PRO A 138 19.17 -15.51 20.63
CA PRO A 138 20.45 -15.78 21.28
C PRO A 138 21.12 -14.47 21.79
N PRO A 139 21.59 -14.42 23.06
CA PRO A 139 22.12 -13.19 23.67
C PRO A 139 23.25 -12.53 22.88
N HIS A 140 24.16 -13.33 22.31
CA HIS A 140 25.35 -12.84 21.61
C HIS A 140 25.09 -12.39 20.16
N GLN A 141 23.86 -12.50 19.67
CA GLN A 141 23.46 -12.13 18.30
C GLN A 141 22.36 -11.07 18.27
N THR A 142 22.07 -10.46 19.43
CA THR A 142 20.99 -9.48 19.59
C THR A 142 21.55 -8.08 19.80
N ILE A 143 20.99 -7.10 19.09
CA ILE A 143 21.28 -5.67 19.22
C ILE A 143 20.00 -4.96 19.66
N CYS A 144 20.05 -4.27 20.80
CA CYS A 144 18.95 -3.51 21.39
C CYS A 144 19.49 -2.29 22.16
N LYS A 145 18.63 -1.32 22.48
CA LYS A 145 19.01 -0.11 23.22
C LYS A 145 19.21 -0.37 24.71
N ASP A 146 18.34 -1.18 25.32
CA ASP A 146 18.39 -1.56 26.72
C ASP A 146 18.45 -3.08 26.87
N SER A 147 19.59 -3.59 27.34
CA SER A 147 19.81 -5.01 27.58
C SER A 147 19.08 -5.53 28.83
N SER A 148 18.47 -4.68 29.63
CA SER A 148 17.64 -5.07 30.78
C SER A 148 16.18 -5.36 30.40
N ALA A 149 15.72 -4.86 29.26
CA ALA A 149 14.44 -5.23 28.63
C ALA A 149 14.46 -6.63 27.99
N TRP A 150 15.48 -7.44 28.29
CA TRP A 150 15.70 -8.79 27.81
C TRP A 150 14.79 -9.78 28.56
N VAL A 151 13.49 -9.67 28.30
CA VAL A 151 12.49 -10.68 28.60
C VAL A 151 12.13 -11.33 27.26
N SER A 152 12.00 -12.66 27.24
CA SER A 152 11.54 -13.39 26.05
C SER A 152 10.31 -12.69 25.48
N VAL A 153 10.24 -12.55 24.16
CA VAL A 153 8.98 -12.12 23.54
C VAL A 153 8.01 -13.26 23.83
N GLY A 154 7.02 -13.04 24.70
CA GLY A 154 6.18 -14.11 25.24
C GLY A 154 5.51 -14.94 24.15
N LYS A 155 5.10 -14.27 23.07
CA LYS A 155 4.52 -14.84 21.87
C LYS A 155 4.77 -13.91 20.68
N VAL A 156 4.99 -14.46 19.50
CA VAL A 156 5.00 -13.69 18.24
C VAL A 156 3.61 -13.83 17.63
N ASP A 157 2.86 -12.74 17.50
CA ASP A 157 1.52 -12.81 16.92
C ASP A 157 1.52 -12.70 15.40
N VAL A 158 2.49 -11.94 14.86
CA VAL A 158 2.62 -11.68 13.42
C VAL A 158 4.08 -11.79 12.96
N LEU A 159 4.28 -12.47 11.83
CA LEU A 159 5.55 -12.52 11.09
C LEU A 159 5.41 -11.78 9.75
N VAL A 160 6.11 -10.67 9.60
CA VAL A 160 6.23 -9.98 8.30
C VAL A 160 7.44 -10.54 7.53
N ALA A 161 7.18 -11.47 6.63
CA ALA A 161 8.20 -12.15 5.84
C ALA A 161 8.72 -11.27 4.68
N SER A 162 9.87 -10.60 4.90
CA SER A 162 10.53 -9.72 3.91
C SER A 162 11.93 -10.19 3.41
N PRO A 163 12.12 -11.47 3.03
CA PRO A 163 13.47 -12.03 2.79
C PRO A 163 14.10 -11.66 1.43
N GLY A 164 13.43 -10.88 0.59
CA GLY A 164 13.90 -10.56 -0.76
C GLY A 164 14.10 -11.82 -1.61
N LEU A 165 15.33 -12.07 -2.08
CA LEU A 165 15.66 -13.30 -2.84
C LEU A 165 15.57 -14.57 -1.99
N GLY A 166 15.68 -14.45 -0.66
CA GLY A 166 15.56 -15.57 0.26
C GLY A 166 14.20 -16.27 0.23
N ALA A 167 13.14 -15.59 -0.22
CA ALA A 167 11.80 -16.18 -0.39
C ALA A 167 11.80 -17.42 -1.31
N ARG A 168 12.78 -17.51 -2.22
CA ARG A 168 12.96 -18.68 -3.09
C ARG A 168 13.39 -19.94 -2.34
N PHE A 169 14.10 -19.78 -1.22
CA PHE A 169 14.82 -20.86 -0.54
C PHE A 169 14.32 -21.16 0.87
N ILE A 170 13.68 -20.19 1.53
CA ILE A 170 13.14 -20.37 2.88
C ILE A 170 11.93 -21.32 2.83
N HIS A 171 11.98 -22.38 3.65
CA HIS A 171 10.89 -23.33 3.81
C HIS A 171 9.64 -22.63 4.39
N GLY A 172 8.47 -22.93 3.83
CA GLY A 172 7.23 -22.19 4.09
C GLY A 172 6.98 -21.00 3.15
N LEU A 173 7.98 -20.60 2.34
CA LEU A 173 7.79 -19.67 1.22
C LEU A 173 8.05 -20.37 -0.12
N THR A 174 9.28 -20.86 -0.33
CA THR A 174 9.72 -21.61 -1.53
C THR A 174 9.25 -21.03 -2.88
N ASP A 175 9.15 -19.70 -2.98
CA ASP A 175 8.52 -19.03 -4.10
C ASP A 175 9.41 -19.06 -5.36
N GLN A 176 9.09 -19.97 -6.28
CA GLN A 176 9.85 -20.16 -7.52
C GLN A 176 9.67 -19.02 -8.54
N ALA A 177 8.72 -18.11 -8.32
CA ALA A 177 8.56 -16.91 -9.14
C ALA A 177 9.65 -15.86 -8.83
N VAL A 178 10.27 -15.94 -7.64
CA VAL A 178 11.37 -15.06 -7.23
C VAL A 178 12.64 -15.39 -8.00
N HIS A 179 13.25 -14.35 -8.58
CA HIS A 179 14.44 -14.43 -9.42
C HIS A 179 15.30 -13.14 -9.32
N PRO A 180 16.61 -13.22 -9.55
CA PRO A 180 17.48 -12.05 -9.50
C PRO A 180 17.37 -11.23 -10.80
N GLN A 181 17.54 -9.91 -10.65
CA GLN A 181 17.90 -9.04 -11.77
C GLN A 181 19.22 -8.34 -11.45
N ARG A 182 20.33 -8.92 -11.95
CA ARG A 182 21.71 -8.50 -11.66
C ARG A 182 21.96 -7.07 -12.13
N GLY A 183 22.38 -6.21 -11.20
CA GLY A 183 22.76 -4.83 -11.42
C GLY A 183 24.20 -4.56 -11.02
N GLN A 184 25.04 -4.24 -12.00
CA GLN A 184 26.38 -3.71 -11.76
C GLN A 184 26.34 -2.18 -11.83
N VAL A 185 27.00 -1.53 -10.87
CA VAL A 185 27.16 -0.07 -10.79
C VAL A 185 28.61 0.28 -10.46
N VAL A 186 29.00 1.50 -10.79
CA VAL A 186 30.33 2.07 -10.53
C VAL A 186 30.15 3.28 -9.64
N VAL A 187 30.80 3.29 -8.49
CA VAL A 187 30.83 4.43 -7.57
C VAL A 187 31.98 5.33 -7.99
N VAL A 188 31.66 6.58 -8.33
CA VAL A 188 32.61 7.58 -8.83
C VAL A 188 32.75 8.71 -7.82
N HIS A 189 33.97 9.24 -7.68
CA HIS A 189 34.23 10.46 -6.93
C HIS A 189 34.11 11.68 -7.86
N ALA A 190 33.07 12.50 -7.64
CA ALA A 190 32.80 13.70 -8.43
C ALA A 190 32.17 14.82 -7.57
N PRO A 191 32.88 15.34 -6.55
CA PRO A 191 32.35 16.33 -5.62
C PRO A 191 31.97 17.66 -6.28
N TRP A 192 32.58 17.98 -7.43
CA TRP A 192 32.29 19.18 -8.22
C TRP A 192 30.92 19.15 -8.92
N LEU A 193 30.23 18.00 -8.98
CA LEU A 193 28.84 17.96 -9.44
C LEU A 193 27.88 18.66 -8.46
N SER A 194 28.33 18.94 -7.24
CA SER A 194 27.58 19.65 -6.19
C SER A 194 27.82 21.16 -6.16
N THR A 195 28.74 21.69 -6.97
CA THR A 195 29.20 23.08 -6.90
C THR A 195 28.76 23.83 -8.16
N ASP A 196 27.78 24.73 -7.99
CA ASP A 196 27.30 25.90 -8.77
C ASP A 196 27.49 26.05 -10.31
N ASP A 197 28.31 25.26 -11.01
CA ASP A 197 28.71 25.51 -12.40
C ASP A 197 27.84 24.81 -13.47
N THR A 198 26.74 24.14 -13.09
CA THR A 198 25.93 23.36 -14.05
C THR A 198 24.49 23.84 -14.22
N LEU A 199 24.04 24.83 -13.47
CA LEU A 199 22.64 25.28 -13.50
C LEU A 199 22.51 26.74 -13.98
N PRO A 200 21.57 27.05 -14.90
CA PRO A 200 21.29 28.43 -15.30
C PRO A 200 20.83 29.30 -14.12
N ILE A 201 21.23 30.57 -14.13
CA ILE A 201 20.98 31.60 -13.10
C ILE A 201 19.51 31.72 -12.60
N TRP A 202 18.51 31.23 -13.34
CA TRP A 202 17.10 31.25 -12.94
C TRP A 202 16.67 30.11 -11.99
N SER A 203 17.55 29.13 -11.69
CA SER A 203 17.21 27.98 -10.82
C SER A 203 17.72 28.08 -9.38
N LEU A 204 18.10 29.28 -8.91
CA LEU A 204 18.60 29.49 -7.54
C LEU A 204 17.47 29.37 -6.49
N LYS A 205 17.12 28.13 -6.14
CA LYS A 205 16.53 27.77 -4.84
C LYS A 205 17.51 26.86 -4.08
N PRO A 206 17.73 27.07 -2.77
CA PRO A 206 18.71 26.30 -1.97
C PRO A 206 18.43 24.79 -1.86
N ARG A 207 17.32 24.30 -2.43
CA ARG A 207 16.91 22.89 -2.40
C ARG A 207 17.55 22.03 -3.50
N HIS A 208 18.08 22.58 -4.61
CA HIS A 208 18.46 21.77 -5.78
C HIS A 208 19.93 21.98 -6.16
N LYS A 209 20.84 21.16 -5.61
CA LYS A 209 22.29 21.30 -5.83
C LYS A 209 22.93 20.17 -6.63
N LEU A 210 22.19 19.10 -6.92
CA LEU A 210 22.76 17.89 -7.53
C LEU A 210 21.97 17.48 -8.76
N PRO A 211 22.64 17.28 -9.91
CA PRO A 211 21.97 16.86 -11.14
C PRO A 211 21.93 15.33 -11.24
N GLY A 212 20.73 14.78 -11.35
CA GLY A 212 20.48 13.35 -11.57
C GLY A 212 20.09 13.09 -13.01
N TYR A 213 20.49 11.94 -13.57
CA TYR A 213 20.20 11.60 -14.95
C TYR A 213 19.77 10.15 -15.09
N SER A 214 18.82 9.87 -15.98
CA SER A 214 18.43 8.51 -16.36
C SER A 214 18.01 8.43 -17.83
N ILE A 215 18.28 7.29 -18.45
CA ILE A 215 17.72 6.91 -19.74
C ILE A 215 16.85 5.67 -19.54
N VAL A 216 15.58 5.79 -19.91
CA VAL A 216 14.61 4.69 -19.94
C VAL A 216 14.62 4.08 -21.34
N ARG A 217 14.91 2.79 -21.42
CA ARG A 217 14.94 2.04 -22.67
C ARG A 217 13.53 1.85 -23.23
N ALA A 218 13.42 1.67 -24.54
CA ALA A 218 12.15 1.37 -25.23
C ALA A 218 11.43 0.13 -24.64
N GLN A 219 12.20 -0.87 -24.22
CA GLN A 219 11.71 -2.13 -23.63
C GLN A 219 11.35 -2.00 -22.14
N GLY A 220 11.51 -0.80 -21.56
CA GLY A 220 11.34 -0.51 -20.15
C GLY A 220 12.63 -0.72 -19.33
N GLY A 221 12.72 -0.01 -18.20
CA GLY A 221 13.87 -0.05 -17.28
C GLY A 221 14.98 0.97 -17.61
N ARG A 222 15.90 1.14 -16.65
CA ARG A 222 17.01 2.11 -16.71
C ARG A 222 18.35 1.38 -16.77
N GLU A 223 19.09 1.55 -17.86
CA GLU A 223 20.44 0.99 -18.02
C GLU A 223 21.54 2.05 -18.04
N VAL A 224 21.15 3.32 -18.10
CA VAL A 224 22.03 4.48 -17.92
C VAL A 224 21.38 5.33 -16.84
N TYR A 225 22.07 5.50 -15.72
CA TYR A 225 21.66 6.40 -14.66
C TYR A 225 22.86 6.93 -13.89
N VAL A 226 22.77 8.18 -13.47
CA VAL A 226 23.77 8.91 -12.70
C VAL A 226 23.07 9.48 -11.48
N ILE A 227 23.35 8.91 -10.31
CA ILE A 227 22.63 9.16 -9.05
C ILE A 227 23.62 9.76 -8.03
N PRO A 228 23.58 11.07 -7.77
CA PRO A 228 24.44 11.71 -6.78
C PRO A 228 23.97 11.43 -5.35
N ARG A 229 24.92 11.19 -4.42
CA ARG A 229 24.62 10.85 -3.00
C ARG A 229 24.81 12.01 -2.01
N GLY A 230 25.15 13.21 -2.49
CA GLY A 230 25.32 14.41 -1.66
C GLY A 230 26.57 14.44 -0.77
N ASP A 231 27.41 13.41 -0.81
CA ASP A 231 28.69 13.29 -0.10
C ASP A 231 29.91 13.40 -1.03
N GLY A 232 29.69 13.91 -2.25
CA GLY A 232 30.68 13.99 -3.31
C GLY A 232 30.91 12.70 -4.09
N THR A 233 30.12 11.66 -3.82
CA THR A 233 30.10 10.43 -4.62
C THR A 233 28.86 10.30 -5.47
N VAL A 234 29.00 9.58 -6.59
CA VAL A 234 27.95 9.41 -7.60
C VAL A 234 27.90 7.95 -8.03
N ILE A 235 26.70 7.38 -8.06
CA ILE A 235 26.46 6.04 -8.60
C ILE A 235 26.21 6.15 -10.09
N CYS A 236 27.12 5.59 -10.88
CA CYS A 236 26.97 5.41 -12.31
C CYS A 236 26.49 3.99 -12.57
N GLY A 237 25.30 3.84 -13.16
CA GLY A 237 24.79 2.53 -13.53
C GLY A 237 24.21 2.52 -14.94
N GLY A 238 23.84 1.36 -15.45
CA GLY A 238 24.03 0.06 -14.81
C GLY A 238 23.70 -1.08 -15.75
N THR A 239 23.36 -2.23 -15.16
CA THR A 239 22.84 -3.39 -15.88
C THR A 239 21.53 -3.87 -15.27
N ARG A 240 20.77 -4.63 -16.06
CA ARG A 240 19.63 -5.42 -15.61
C ARG A 240 19.64 -6.75 -16.35
N ILE A 241 20.33 -7.74 -15.78
CA ILE A 241 20.43 -9.08 -16.36
C ILE A 241 19.54 -10.02 -15.56
N ILE A 242 18.49 -10.54 -16.20
CA ILE A 242 17.51 -11.44 -15.59
C ILE A 242 18.15 -12.81 -15.36
N ASP A 243 17.85 -13.45 -14.23
CA ASP A 243 18.29 -14.81 -13.85
C ASP A 243 19.83 -14.99 -13.71
N ASP A 244 20.59 -13.90 -13.74
CA ASP A 244 22.03 -13.92 -13.50
C ASP A 244 22.32 -13.79 -12.00
N TRP A 245 22.91 -14.84 -11.41
CA TRP A 245 23.25 -14.92 -9.98
C TRP A 245 24.70 -14.53 -9.68
N ASP A 246 25.52 -14.21 -10.69
CA ASP A 246 26.94 -13.93 -10.48
C ASP A 246 27.15 -12.58 -9.79
N GLY A 247 27.56 -12.63 -8.51
CA GLY A 247 27.86 -11.46 -7.70
C GLY A 247 29.17 -10.75 -8.05
N ARG A 248 29.96 -11.25 -9.01
CA ARG A 248 31.27 -10.66 -9.34
C ARG A 248 31.15 -9.56 -10.40
N PRO A 249 31.88 -8.45 -10.29
CA PRO A 249 31.90 -7.41 -11.32
C PRO A 249 32.59 -7.90 -12.60
N ARG A 250 32.06 -7.47 -13.76
CA ARG A 250 32.63 -7.75 -15.08
C ARG A 250 33.37 -6.50 -15.60
N PRO A 251 34.69 -6.55 -15.88
CA PRO A 251 35.46 -5.38 -16.31
C PRO A 251 34.92 -4.69 -17.57
N GLU A 252 34.50 -5.47 -18.56
CA GLU A 252 33.93 -4.97 -19.82
C GLU A 252 32.63 -4.20 -19.56
N THR A 253 31.82 -4.70 -18.62
CA THR A 253 30.59 -4.02 -18.17
C THR A 253 30.90 -2.70 -17.47
N THR A 254 31.94 -2.66 -16.61
CA THR A 254 32.39 -1.42 -15.96
C THR A 254 32.76 -0.36 -16.98
N ARG A 255 33.59 -0.72 -17.97
CA ARG A 255 33.98 0.20 -19.05
C ARG A 255 32.74 0.72 -19.80
N LYS A 256 31.84 -0.17 -20.23
CA LYS A 256 30.61 0.21 -20.95
C LYS A 256 29.68 1.12 -20.13
N ILE A 257 29.56 0.91 -18.82
CA ILE A 257 28.78 1.78 -17.93
C ILE A 257 29.39 3.19 -17.94
N LEU A 258 30.70 3.30 -17.73
CA LEU A 258 31.38 4.60 -17.70
C LEU A 258 31.30 5.32 -19.06
N GLU A 259 31.46 4.61 -20.17
CA GLU A 259 31.31 5.18 -21.53
C GLU A 259 29.93 5.81 -21.73
N ARG A 260 28.85 5.08 -21.41
CA ARG A 260 27.47 5.58 -21.54
C ARG A 260 27.19 6.75 -20.59
N CYS A 261 27.67 6.66 -19.34
CA CYS A 261 27.48 7.73 -18.38
C CYS A 261 28.26 9.01 -18.75
N LEU A 262 29.46 8.89 -19.34
CA LEU A 262 30.25 10.02 -19.82
C LEU A 262 29.67 10.69 -21.07
N GLU A 263 29.00 9.92 -21.92
CA GLU A 263 28.26 10.46 -23.06
C GLU A 263 27.11 11.36 -22.59
N LEU A 264 26.44 10.99 -21.49
CA LEU A 264 25.35 11.77 -20.91
C LEU A 264 25.83 12.90 -19.99
N VAL A 265 26.85 12.63 -19.17
CA VAL A 265 27.36 13.53 -18.13
C VAL A 265 28.90 13.61 -18.20
N PRO A 266 29.46 14.39 -19.15
CA PRO A 266 30.89 14.65 -19.25
C PRO A 266 31.52 15.22 -17.97
N GLN A 267 30.70 15.86 -17.13
CA GLN A 267 31.07 16.45 -15.84
C GLN A 267 31.40 15.39 -14.78
N LEU A 268 31.29 14.09 -15.06
CA LEU A 268 31.82 13.04 -14.16
C LEU A 268 33.36 13.03 -14.07
N VAL A 269 34.05 13.68 -15.00
CA VAL A 269 35.51 13.86 -14.97
C VAL A 269 35.88 15.17 -14.27
N ASP A 270 36.98 15.14 -13.52
CA ASP A 270 37.53 16.32 -12.85
C ASP A 270 37.73 17.46 -13.88
N PRO A 271 37.20 18.68 -13.61
CA PRO A 271 37.33 19.81 -14.52
C PRO A 271 38.78 20.07 -14.99
N ARG A 272 39.77 19.84 -14.12
CA ARG A 272 41.21 20.02 -14.42
C ARG A 272 41.76 19.01 -15.43
N LYS A 273 41.12 17.84 -15.54
CA LYS A 273 41.47 16.80 -16.52
C LYS A 273 40.68 16.94 -17.82
N ARG A 274 39.56 17.66 -17.78
CA ARG A 274 38.68 17.88 -18.95
C ARG A 274 39.16 19.04 -19.83
N SER A 275 39.81 20.06 -19.26
CA SER A 275 40.24 21.26 -19.99
C SER A 275 41.22 20.91 -21.12
N GLY A 276 40.81 21.14 -22.38
CA GLY A 276 41.62 20.89 -23.58
C GLY A 276 41.34 19.58 -24.33
N LEU A 277 40.42 18.73 -23.83
CA LEU A 277 39.98 17.53 -24.53
C LEU A 277 38.67 17.77 -25.30
N SER A 278 38.56 17.24 -26.52
CA SER A 278 37.32 17.26 -27.31
C SER A 278 36.26 16.29 -26.76
N LYS A 279 36.66 15.22 -26.06
CA LYS A 279 35.77 14.25 -25.39
C LYS A 279 36.45 13.66 -24.14
N PRO A 280 35.75 13.53 -22.99
CA PRO A 280 36.31 12.90 -21.79
C PRO A 280 36.57 11.41 -22.00
N ARG A 281 37.61 10.88 -21.33
CA ARG A 281 37.98 9.46 -21.38
C ARG A 281 37.57 8.74 -20.11
N VAL A 282 37.32 7.43 -20.21
CA VAL A 282 36.97 6.58 -19.07
C VAL A 282 38.07 6.55 -18.02
N GLU A 283 39.32 6.58 -18.47
CA GLU A 283 40.52 6.53 -17.64
C GLU A 283 40.69 7.78 -16.75
N ASP A 284 40.02 8.88 -17.10
CA ASP A 284 40.08 10.13 -16.34
C ASP A 284 39.04 10.16 -15.20
N VAL A 285 38.11 9.21 -15.15
CA VAL A 285 37.11 9.05 -14.08
C VAL A 285 37.73 8.43 -12.83
N LYS A 286 37.56 9.09 -11.68
CA LYS A 286 38.03 8.56 -10.40
C LYS A 286 37.02 7.55 -9.83
N VAL A 287 37.20 6.28 -10.18
CA VAL A 287 36.41 5.16 -9.63
C VAL A 287 36.83 4.88 -8.20
N LEU A 288 35.84 4.76 -7.30
CA LEU A 288 36.03 4.36 -5.91
C LEU A 288 35.73 2.87 -5.71
N GLU A 289 34.62 2.40 -6.26
CA GLU A 289 34.13 1.03 -6.08
C GLU A 289 33.38 0.54 -7.31
N VAL A 290 33.32 -0.77 -7.50
CA VAL A 290 32.45 -1.43 -8.49
C VAL A 290 31.59 -2.44 -7.74
N ASN A 291 30.29 -2.20 -7.71
CA ASN A 291 29.35 -2.97 -6.90
C ASN A 291 28.40 -3.77 -7.80
N VAL A 292 28.10 -5.00 -7.39
CA VAL A 292 27.10 -5.86 -8.04
C VAL A 292 26.05 -6.22 -6.99
N GLY A 293 24.79 -5.88 -7.28
CA GLY A 293 23.64 -6.26 -6.47
C GLY A 293 22.68 -7.13 -7.27
N LEU A 294 22.02 -8.06 -6.57
CA LEU A 294 20.97 -8.90 -7.15
C LEU A 294 19.61 -8.35 -6.71
N ARG A 295 18.89 -7.68 -7.62
CA ARG A 295 17.57 -7.14 -7.31
C ARG A 295 16.57 -8.29 -7.07
N PRO A 296 15.81 -8.31 -5.96
CA PRO A 296 14.88 -9.39 -5.63
C PRO A 296 13.56 -9.26 -6.40
N ALA A 297 13.54 -9.62 -7.67
CA ALA A 297 12.35 -9.55 -8.50
C ALA A 297 11.49 -10.81 -8.39
N ARG A 298 10.22 -10.71 -8.78
CA ARG A 298 9.27 -11.83 -8.77
C ARG A 298 8.40 -11.80 -10.03
N ARG A 299 8.27 -12.95 -10.71
CA ARG A 299 7.31 -13.11 -11.82
C ARG A 299 5.89 -12.96 -11.26
N GLY A 300 5.05 -12.16 -11.93
CA GLY A 300 3.74 -11.79 -11.39
C GLY A 300 3.76 -10.57 -10.46
N GLY A 301 4.92 -9.94 -10.23
CA GLY A 301 5.03 -8.70 -9.45
C GLY A 301 5.24 -8.92 -7.96
N VAL A 302 5.14 -7.82 -7.21
CA VAL A 302 5.27 -7.77 -5.75
C VAL A 302 4.28 -8.75 -5.11
N ARG A 303 4.72 -9.43 -4.06
CA ARG A 303 3.86 -10.21 -3.18
C ARG A 303 3.73 -9.49 -1.85
N LEU A 304 2.59 -8.84 -1.66
CA LEU A 304 2.22 -8.10 -0.46
C LEU A 304 0.80 -8.53 -0.07
N GLU A 305 0.69 -9.52 0.80
CA GLU A 305 -0.57 -10.17 1.16
C GLU A 305 -0.43 -10.96 2.46
N ARG A 306 -1.54 -11.14 3.19
CA ARG A 306 -1.64 -12.13 4.26
C ARG A 306 -1.54 -13.54 3.68
N ALA A 307 -0.69 -14.38 4.26
CA ALA A 307 -0.61 -15.80 3.93
C ALA A 307 -1.96 -16.49 4.26
N LYS A 308 -2.32 -17.50 3.48
CA LYS A 308 -3.59 -18.24 3.68
C LYS A 308 -3.64 -19.03 4.97
N GLU A 309 -2.47 -19.46 5.44
CA GLU A 309 -2.32 -20.30 6.62
C GLU A 309 -1.38 -19.61 7.60
N ASP A 310 -1.55 -19.98 8.86
CA ASP A 310 -0.73 -19.55 9.98
C ASP A 310 0.43 -20.52 10.14
N VAL A 311 1.53 -20.04 10.70
CA VAL A 311 2.69 -20.87 11.00
C VAL A 311 2.81 -20.96 12.50
N ASP A 312 2.56 -22.14 13.07
CA ASP A 312 2.57 -22.35 14.53
C ASP A 312 1.65 -21.37 15.29
N GLY A 313 0.48 -21.05 14.70
CA GLY A 313 -0.47 -20.07 15.25
C GLY A 313 -0.07 -18.60 15.07
N VAL A 314 1.00 -18.33 14.31
CA VAL A 314 1.47 -16.98 14.00
C VAL A 314 0.96 -16.54 12.63
N LYS A 315 0.36 -15.35 12.58
CA LYS A 315 -0.13 -14.76 11.34
C LYS A 315 1.05 -14.35 10.46
N VAL A 316 1.10 -14.74 9.19
CA VAL A 316 2.23 -14.41 8.28
C VAL A 316 1.80 -13.43 7.21
N VAL A 317 2.50 -12.30 7.07
CA VAL A 317 2.33 -11.35 5.97
C VAL A 317 3.53 -11.44 5.03
N HIS A 318 3.29 -11.74 3.76
CA HIS A 318 4.33 -11.73 2.74
C HIS A 318 4.62 -10.30 2.31
N ASN A 319 5.89 -9.91 2.21
CA ASN A 319 6.29 -8.58 1.76
C ASN A 319 7.62 -8.63 0.97
N TYR A 320 7.59 -9.08 -0.29
CA TYR A 320 8.80 -9.22 -1.11
C TYR A 320 8.53 -9.16 -2.63
N GLY A 321 9.59 -9.20 -3.44
CA GLY A 321 9.49 -9.24 -4.90
C GLY A 321 9.56 -7.87 -5.61
N TYR A 322 10.01 -6.83 -4.91
CA TYR A 322 10.07 -5.44 -5.41
C TYR A 322 11.06 -5.19 -6.56
N GLY A 323 11.95 -6.13 -6.87
CA GLY A 323 12.95 -5.97 -7.92
C GLY A 323 13.77 -4.70 -7.73
N GLY A 324 13.76 -3.81 -8.73
CA GLY A 324 14.49 -2.54 -8.69
C GLY A 324 13.79 -1.39 -7.96
N ALA A 325 12.57 -1.58 -7.49
CA ALA A 325 11.72 -0.53 -6.93
C ALA A 325 11.63 -0.55 -5.39
N GLY A 326 12.43 -1.37 -4.70
CA GLY A 326 12.31 -1.58 -3.25
C GLY A 326 12.35 -0.29 -2.42
N TYR A 327 13.26 0.63 -2.72
CA TYR A 327 13.37 1.89 -1.97
C TYR A 327 12.21 2.86 -2.23
N GLN A 328 11.83 3.04 -3.50
CA GLN A 328 10.74 3.98 -3.86
C GLN A 328 9.36 3.48 -3.39
N ALA A 329 9.20 2.17 -3.18
CA ALA A 329 7.97 1.57 -2.68
C ALA A 329 7.97 1.34 -1.15
N SER A 330 9.11 1.48 -0.46
CA SER A 330 9.31 0.90 0.88
C SER A 330 8.32 1.40 1.94
N TRP A 331 8.01 2.70 1.94
CA TRP A 331 7.09 3.28 2.94
C TRP A 331 5.64 2.87 2.69
N GLY A 332 5.18 2.88 1.44
CA GLY A 332 3.84 2.39 1.09
C GLY A 332 3.70 0.91 1.39
N ALA A 333 4.68 0.10 0.98
CA ALA A 333 4.73 -1.32 1.28
C ALA A 333 4.73 -1.64 2.79
N ALA A 334 5.40 -0.83 3.61
CA ALA A 334 5.41 -1.02 5.06
C ALA A 334 4.06 -0.66 5.69
N LEU A 335 3.38 0.38 5.18
CA LEU A 335 2.01 0.73 5.60
C LEU A 335 1.04 -0.37 5.20
N ASP A 336 1.03 -0.78 3.94
CA ASP A 336 0.16 -1.86 3.45
C ASP A 336 0.45 -3.20 4.14
N ALA A 337 1.68 -3.47 4.59
CA ALA A 337 1.99 -4.66 5.38
C ALA A 337 1.43 -4.59 6.81
N LYS A 338 1.31 -3.38 7.37
CA LYS A 338 0.62 -3.12 8.65
C LYS A 338 -0.89 -3.29 8.48
N GLU A 339 -1.46 -2.69 7.43
CA GLU A 339 -2.90 -2.73 7.11
C GLU A 339 -3.34 -4.07 6.51
N GLY A 340 -2.41 -4.89 6.00
CA GLY A 340 -2.64 -6.21 5.41
C GLY A 340 -3.15 -7.27 6.39
N LEU A 341 -3.43 -6.87 7.63
CA LEU A 341 -4.36 -7.53 8.54
C LEU A 341 -5.78 -7.31 7.98
N ILE A 342 -6.12 -8.06 6.94
CA ILE A 342 -7.46 -8.03 6.33
C ILE A 342 -8.48 -8.40 7.42
N PRO A 343 -9.59 -7.66 7.59
CA PRO A 343 -10.67 -8.10 8.46
C PRO A 343 -11.14 -9.49 8.02
N GLU A 344 -11.24 -10.41 8.96
CA GLU A 344 -11.70 -11.76 8.66
C GLU A 344 -13.15 -11.69 8.14
N ILE A 345 -13.37 -12.07 6.89
CA ILE A 345 -14.73 -12.19 6.34
C ILE A 345 -15.31 -13.50 6.85
N VAL A 346 -16.03 -13.43 7.96
CA VAL A 346 -16.73 -14.58 8.53
C VAL A 346 -18.14 -14.61 7.94
N PRO A 347 -18.48 -15.59 7.08
CA PRO A 347 -19.83 -15.72 6.56
C PRO A 347 -20.79 -16.06 7.70
N SER A 348 -21.93 -15.37 7.79
CA SER A 348 -23.00 -15.79 8.69
C SER A 348 -23.56 -17.13 8.22
N THR A 349 -23.93 -18.00 9.15
CA THR A 349 -24.53 -19.31 8.87
C THR A 349 -26.07 -19.26 8.82
N PHE A 350 -26.65 -18.06 8.89
CA PHE A 350 -28.09 -17.83 8.99
C PHE A 350 -28.81 -17.93 7.62
N GLU A 351 -29.91 -18.68 7.56
CA GLU A 351 -30.66 -18.94 6.32
C GLU A 351 -31.70 -17.83 6.03
N GLU A 352 -31.65 -17.17 4.87
CA GLU A 352 -32.28 -15.84 4.65
C GLU A 352 -33.79 -15.84 4.31
N ASN A 353 -34.43 -16.92 3.86
CA ASN A 353 -35.70 -16.79 3.12
C ASN A 353 -37.00 -17.13 3.92
N LEU A 354 -37.89 -16.15 4.18
CA LEU A 354 -39.29 -16.41 4.59
C LEU A 354 -40.29 -16.19 3.42
N PRO A 355 -41.52 -16.74 3.47
CA PRO A 355 -42.53 -16.61 2.42
C PRO A 355 -43.13 -15.19 2.32
N LYS A 356 -43.02 -14.59 1.12
CA LYS A 356 -43.36 -13.19 0.83
C LYS A 356 -44.85 -12.84 0.85
N SER A 357 -45.73 -13.83 0.78
CA SER A 357 -47.19 -13.63 0.75
C SER A 357 -47.77 -13.06 2.04
N GLU A 358 -46.98 -13.00 3.11
CA GLU A 358 -47.40 -12.51 4.43
C GLU A 358 -47.19 -10.99 4.62
N PHE A 359 -46.61 -10.28 3.65
CA PHE A 359 -46.16 -8.89 3.82
C PHE A 359 -46.58 -7.98 2.66
N THR A 360 -47.69 -7.24 2.83
CA THR A 360 -48.24 -6.30 1.81
C THR A 360 -48.67 -4.97 2.44
N GLY A 361 -48.58 -3.85 1.71
CA GLY A 361 -49.00 -2.52 2.19
C GLY A 361 -47.99 -1.90 3.15
N GLU A 362 -48.45 -1.23 4.22
CA GLU A 362 -47.56 -0.60 5.23
C GLU A 362 -46.64 -1.61 5.95
N ALA A 363 -46.96 -2.91 5.90
CA ALA A 363 -46.18 -4.00 6.50
C ALA A 363 -44.93 -4.41 5.70
N VAL A 364 -44.70 -3.86 4.49
CA VAL A 364 -43.50 -4.18 3.69
C VAL A 364 -42.22 -3.69 4.39
N TYR A 365 -42.32 -2.57 5.12
CA TYR A 365 -41.22 -2.07 5.94
C TYR A 365 -40.97 -2.90 7.22
N GLU A 366 -41.91 -3.79 7.58
CA GLU A 366 -41.74 -4.75 8.67
C GLU A 366 -41.18 -6.10 8.17
N TYR A 367 -41.08 -6.33 6.86
CA TYR A 367 -40.56 -7.60 6.32
C TYR A 367 -39.15 -7.93 6.86
N PRO A 368 -38.16 -7.01 6.84
CA PRO A 368 -36.83 -7.26 7.42
C PRO A 368 -36.86 -7.50 8.94
N VAL A 369 -37.84 -6.90 9.62
CA VAL A 369 -38.02 -6.95 11.08
C VAL A 369 -38.65 -8.28 11.50
N GLN A 370 -39.62 -8.78 10.73
CA GLN A 370 -40.32 -10.03 11.03
C GLN A 370 -39.61 -11.26 10.47
N THR A 371 -38.79 -11.16 9.41
CA THR A 371 -37.80 -12.21 9.07
C THR A 371 -36.79 -12.41 10.20
N GLY A 372 -36.38 -11.35 10.88
CA GLY A 372 -35.59 -11.44 12.10
C GLY A 372 -36.38 -11.97 13.31
N SER A 373 -37.56 -11.39 13.58
CA SER A 373 -38.36 -11.67 14.79
C SER A 373 -39.02 -13.06 14.81
N LYS A 374 -39.56 -13.55 13.68
CA LYS A 374 -40.09 -14.94 13.61
C LYS A 374 -38.98 -15.98 13.78
N LYS A 375 -37.74 -15.67 13.42
CA LYS A 375 -36.58 -16.56 13.56
C LYS A 375 -35.96 -16.54 14.97
N VAL A 376 -36.15 -15.47 15.75
CA VAL A 376 -35.83 -15.44 17.19
C VAL A 376 -36.80 -16.31 18.00
N SER A 377 -38.07 -16.44 17.59
CA SER A 377 -39.02 -17.36 18.27
C SER A 377 -38.66 -18.85 18.15
N LEU A 378 -37.64 -19.21 17.35
CA LEU A 378 -37.12 -20.58 17.22
C LEU A 378 -35.91 -20.90 18.13
N ARG A 379 -35.46 -19.97 18.99
CA ARG A 379 -34.51 -20.30 20.07
C ARG A 379 -34.79 -19.51 21.34
N THR A 380 -35.53 -20.16 22.24
CA THR A 380 -35.89 -19.66 23.56
C THR A 380 -34.68 -19.62 24.50
N THR A 381 -33.72 -18.69 24.35
CA THR A 381 -32.73 -18.37 25.42
C THR A 381 -32.02 -17.02 25.21
N LEU A 382 -32.72 -15.90 25.08
CA LEU A 382 -32.07 -14.58 25.10
C LEU A 382 -32.75 -13.67 26.13
N SER A 383 -32.14 -13.61 27.31
CA SER A 383 -32.49 -12.70 28.40
C SER A 383 -31.57 -11.48 28.33
N ALA A 384 -31.93 -10.48 27.53
CA ALA A 384 -31.40 -9.12 27.66
C ALA A 384 -32.53 -8.13 27.28
N PRO A 385 -32.91 -7.20 28.17
CA PRO A 385 -33.97 -6.23 27.86
C PRO A 385 -33.46 -5.19 26.87
N ILE A 386 -34.08 -5.13 25.71
CA ILE A 386 -33.98 -3.98 24.79
C ILE A 386 -34.83 -2.87 25.40
N ASP A 387 -34.20 -1.76 25.81
CA ASP A 387 -34.93 -0.60 26.35
C ASP A 387 -35.72 0.09 25.24
N LEU A 388 -37.04 0.11 25.39
CA LEU A 388 -38.05 0.47 24.38
C LEU A 388 -38.66 1.86 24.65
N ALA A 389 -38.04 2.70 25.50
CA ALA A 389 -38.69 3.88 26.07
C ALA A 389 -38.75 5.15 25.18
N GLU A 390 -37.95 5.30 24.12
CA GLU A 390 -37.96 6.53 23.30
C GLU A 390 -38.76 6.39 21.99
N ARG A 391 -40.09 6.30 22.10
CA ARG A 391 -41.00 6.11 20.95
C ARG A 391 -42.03 7.23 20.76
N LYS A 392 -41.59 8.49 20.69
CA LYS A 392 -42.46 9.62 20.29
C LYS A 392 -41.77 10.66 19.40
N SER A 393 -41.32 10.26 18.20
CA SER A 393 -41.33 11.15 17.00
C SER A 393 -40.78 10.53 15.68
N LEU A 394 -40.29 9.29 15.65
CA LEU A 394 -39.50 8.77 14.50
C LEU A 394 -40.09 7.52 13.80
N THR A 395 -41.42 7.38 13.78
CA THR A 395 -42.12 6.14 13.37
C THR A 395 -42.14 5.81 11.86
N LYS A 396 -41.18 6.29 11.04
CA LYS A 396 -41.12 5.90 9.61
C LYS A 396 -39.73 5.54 9.07
N ILE A 397 -38.67 5.69 9.86
CA ILE A 397 -37.28 5.47 9.37
C ILE A 397 -36.55 4.36 10.14
N LEU A 398 -37.05 3.93 11.30
CA LEU A 398 -36.30 3.09 12.26
C LEU A 398 -36.53 1.56 12.15
N LEU A 399 -36.99 1.03 11.02
CA LEU A 399 -37.33 -0.41 10.85
C LEU A 399 -36.49 -1.15 9.78
N LEU A 400 -35.41 -0.55 9.28
CA LEU A 400 -34.46 -1.13 8.33
C LEU A 400 -33.11 -1.20 9.08
N SER A 401 -32.55 -2.31 9.56
CA SER A 401 -32.68 -3.74 9.30
C SER A 401 -32.50 -4.52 10.62
N VAL A 402 -33.20 -5.63 10.81
CA VAL A 402 -33.00 -6.54 11.98
C VAL A 402 -32.07 -7.71 11.59
N SER A 403 -31.83 -7.91 10.30
CA SER A 403 -31.00 -8.98 9.75
C SER A 403 -29.52 -8.81 10.07
N ASP A 404 -28.97 -7.62 9.83
CA ASP A 404 -27.56 -7.28 10.10
C ASP A 404 -27.25 -7.37 11.60
N VAL A 405 -28.16 -6.92 12.47
CA VAL A 405 -28.08 -7.06 13.92
C VAL A 405 -28.00 -8.53 14.34
N ILE A 406 -28.86 -9.38 13.80
CA ILE A 406 -28.88 -10.82 14.10
C ILE A 406 -27.61 -11.50 13.57
N GLN A 407 -27.15 -11.14 12.37
CA GLN A 407 -25.93 -11.67 11.78
C GLN A 407 -24.70 -11.28 12.61
N ALA A 408 -24.58 -10.00 13.00
CA ALA A 408 -23.49 -9.51 13.83
C ALA A 408 -23.47 -10.24 15.18
N LEU A 409 -24.64 -10.36 15.83
CA LEU A 409 -24.75 -10.99 17.14
C LEU A 409 -24.46 -12.50 17.09
N GLU A 410 -24.95 -13.19 16.06
CA GLU A 410 -24.65 -14.61 15.83
C GLU A 410 -23.16 -14.83 15.64
N VAL A 411 -22.52 -14.04 14.75
CA VAL A 411 -21.08 -14.14 14.48
C VAL A 411 -20.27 -13.83 15.74
N TYR A 412 -20.55 -12.72 16.42
CA TYR A 412 -19.84 -12.34 17.64
C TYR A 412 -19.95 -13.43 18.72
N GLN A 413 -21.17 -13.88 19.04
CA GLN A 413 -21.38 -14.90 20.06
C GLN A 413 -20.76 -16.25 19.69
N ARG A 414 -20.83 -16.64 18.42
CA ARG A 414 -20.24 -17.89 17.95
C ARG A 414 -18.72 -17.84 18.04
N LEU A 415 -18.09 -16.76 17.59
CA LEU A 415 -16.63 -16.61 17.65
C LEU A 415 -16.13 -16.55 19.09
N VAL A 416 -16.83 -15.84 19.99
CA VAL A 416 -16.54 -15.83 21.43
C VAL A 416 -16.65 -17.23 22.04
N GLN A 417 -17.63 -18.04 21.62
CA GLN A 417 -17.80 -19.42 22.11
C GLN A 417 -16.77 -20.40 21.53
N GLU A 418 -16.42 -20.25 20.25
CA GLU A 418 -15.46 -21.10 19.55
C GLU A 418 -14.03 -20.87 20.03
N ASN A 419 -13.68 -19.61 20.35
CA ASN A 419 -12.35 -19.25 20.85
C ASN A 419 -12.40 -18.13 21.92
N PRO A 420 -12.71 -18.46 23.19
CA PRO A 420 -12.84 -17.46 24.25
C PRO A 420 -11.55 -16.70 24.58
N GLU A 421 -10.39 -17.28 24.25
CA GLU A 421 -9.07 -16.70 24.51
C GLU A 421 -8.62 -15.73 23.39
N ASP A 422 -9.37 -15.66 22.29
CA ASP A 422 -9.13 -14.75 21.15
C ASP A 422 -10.48 -14.35 20.51
N PRO A 423 -11.35 -13.65 21.27
CA PRO A 423 -12.63 -13.18 20.76
C PRO A 423 -12.44 -12.03 19.76
N PRO A 424 -13.40 -11.78 18.85
CA PRO A 424 -13.30 -10.68 17.91
C PRO A 424 -13.36 -9.32 18.61
N ASP A 425 -12.38 -8.46 18.34
CA ASP A 425 -12.33 -7.09 18.89
C ASP A 425 -13.39 -6.18 18.27
N PHE A 426 -13.79 -6.45 17.03
CA PHE A 426 -14.72 -5.62 16.30
C PHE A 426 -15.43 -6.43 15.19
N VAL A 427 -16.76 -6.50 15.25
CA VAL A 427 -17.60 -7.16 14.24
C VAL A 427 -18.43 -6.11 13.52
N ILE A 428 -18.39 -6.13 12.19
CA ILE A 428 -19.18 -5.25 11.33
C ILE A 428 -20.09 -6.14 10.47
N SER A 429 -21.39 -5.85 10.50
CA SER A 429 -22.38 -6.44 9.60
C SER A 429 -23.06 -5.34 8.81
N ALA A 430 -23.39 -5.60 7.55
CA ALA A 430 -24.13 -4.68 6.72
C ALA A 430 -25.10 -5.43 5.79
N ASP A 431 -26.33 -4.94 5.71
CA ASP A 431 -27.37 -5.50 4.84
C ASP A 431 -28.02 -4.39 4.01
N THR A 432 -28.18 -4.64 2.72
CA THR A 432 -28.59 -3.62 1.73
C THR A 432 -29.83 -4.05 0.99
N VAL A 433 -30.85 -3.21 1.01
CA VAL A 433 -32.11 -3.40 0.29
C VAL A 433 -32.34 -2.28 -0.72
N VAL A 434 -33.00 -2.61 -1.83
CA VAL A 434 -33.50 -1.64 -2.80
C VAL A 434 -35.01 -1.52 -2.63
N VAL A 435 -35.52 -0.29 -2.54
CA VAL A 435 -36.95 -0.01 -2.33
C VAL A 435 -37.47 0.87 -3.46
N LYS A 436 -38.58 0.45 -4.07
CA LYS A 436 -39.29 1.21 -5.11
C LYS A 436 -40.78 1.26 -4.77
N ASN A 437 -41.33 2.47 -4.65
CA ASN A 437 -42.75 2.68 -4.33
C ASN A 437 -43.22 1.85 -3.12
N GLU A 438 -42.45 1.89 -2.04
CA GLU A 438 -42.74 1.13 -0.80
C GLU A 438 -42.62 -0.40 -0.94
N VAL A 439 -42.10 -0.91 -2.06
CA VAL A 439 -41.88 -2.34 -2.30
C VAL A 439 -40.38 -2.67 -2.30
N ILE A 440 -39.99 -3.66 -1.50
CA ILE A 440 -38.61 -4.17 -1.48
C ILE A 440 -38.34 -4.98 -2.75
N MET A 441 -37.26 -4.63 -3.43
CA MET A 441 -36.73 -5.28 -4.61
C MET A 441 -35.52 -6.13 -4.21
N GLU A 442 -35.79 -7.42 -4.00
CA GLU A 442 -34.78 -8.45 -3.71
C GLU A 442 -33.88 -8.74 -4.91
N LYS A 443 -33.08 -9.80 -4.83
CA LYS A 443 -32.37 -10.38 -5.97
C LYS A 443 -33.36 -10.98 -6.98
N PRO A 444 -33.13 -10.83 -8.29
CA PRO A 444 -33.99 -11.42 -9.31
C PRO A 444 -33.91 -12.95 -9.29
N THR A 445 -35.05 -13.63 -9.46
CA THR A 445 -35.07 -15.11 -9.47
C THR A 445 -34.53 -15.71 -10.76
N ASP A 446 -34.71 -14.99 -11.87
CA ASP A 446 -34.20 -15.36 -13.18
C ASP A 446 -33.97 -14.11 -14.05
N GLN A 447 -33.47 -14.30 -15.28
CA GLN A 447 -33.21 -13.20 -16.20
C GLN A 447 -34.48 -12.43 -16.62
N GLN A 448 -35.64 -13.09 -16.65
CA GLN A 448 -36.89 -12.46 -17.05
C GLN A 448 -37.39 -11.55 -15.92
N ASP A 449 -37.27 -11.99 -14.67
CA ASP A 449 -37.55 -11.17 -13.49
C ASP A 449 -36.57 -10.00 -13.39
N ASN A 450 -35.27 -10.22 -13.67
CA ASN A 450 -34.29 -9.13 -13.73
C ASN A 450 -34.68 -8.05 -14.76
N LEU A 451 -35.11 -8.47 -15.96
CA LEU A 451 -35.55 -7.53 -16.99
C LEU A 451 -36.80 -6.76 -16.58
N ARG A 452 -37.76 -7.42 -15.93
CA ARG A 452 -38.96 -6.78 -15.37
C ARG A 452 -38.58 -5.74 -14.31
N MET A 453 -37.73 -6.11 -13.36
CA MET A 453 -37.26 -5.20 -12.30
C MET A 453 -36.58 -3.96 -12.88
N LEU A 454 -35.69 -4.14 -13.85
CA LEU A 454 -35.01 -3.00 -14.50
C LEU A 454 -35.97 -2.13 -15.29
N ALA A 455 -36.99 -2.72 -15.94
CA ALA A 455 -38.04 -1.96 -16.61
C ALA A 455 -38.87 -1.13 -15.61
N ASP A 456 -39.17 -1.68 -14.43
CA ASP A 456 -39.90 -0.98 -13.36
C ASP A 456 -39.09 0.19 -12.75
N LEU A 457 -37.75 0.07 -12.74
CA LEU A 457 -36.84 1.11 -12.28
C LEU A 457 -36.60 2.21 -13.32
N ASN A 458 -36.61 1.84 -14.61
CA ASN A 458 -36.25 2.70 -15.74
C ASN A 458 -37.04 4.01 -15.78
N GLY A 459 -36.36 5.13 -16.03
CA GLY A 459 -36.96 6.46 -16.06
C GLY A 459 -37.47 7.00 -14.70
N GLY A 460 -37.36 6.22 -13.62
CA GLY A 460 -37.77 6.61 -12.28
C GLY A 460 -36.62 6.62 -11.26
N SER A 461 -36.98 6.66 -9.97
CA SER A 461 -36.02 6.55 -8.87
C SER A 461 -36.35 5.41 -7.92
N CYS A 462 -35.34 4.82 -7.29
CA CYS A 462 -35.47 3.94 -6.15
C CYS A 462 -34.61 4.44 -4.98
N GLU A 463 -34.88 3.92 -3.80
CA GLU A 463 -34.10 4.14 -2.60
C GLU A 463 -33.24 2.91 -2.35
N VAL A 464 -31.95 3.10 -2.10
CA VAL A 464 -31.05 2.06 -1.59
C VAL A 464 -30.83 2.37 -0.13
N VAL A 465 -31.15 1.41 0.72
CA VAL A 465 -31.02 1.54 2.17
C VAL A 465 -30.09 0.45 2.66
N THR A 466 -29.03 0.83 3.38
CA THR A 466 -28.13 -0.10 4.04
C THR A 466 -28.17 0.14 5.54
N GLY A 467 -28.45 -0.91 6.29
CA GLY A 467 -28.20 -0.95 7.73
C GLY A 467 -26.79 -1.47 7.98
N VAL A 468 -26.09 -0.85 8.92
CA VAL A 468 -24.79 -1.32 9.40
C VAL A 468 -24.87 -1.48 10.91
N THR A 469 -24.46 -2.64 11.41
CA THR A 469 -24.35 -2.92 12.84
C THR A 469 -22.91 -3.23 13.20
N VAL A 470 -22.44 -2.61 14.28
CA VAL A 470 -21.13 -2.89 14.88
C VAL A 470 -21.33 -3.53 16.26
N ILE A 471 -20.50 -4.52 16.57
CA ILE A 471 -20.39 -5.12 17.91
C ILE A 471 -18.93 -5.09 18.34
N TYR A 472 -18.69 -4.66 19.57
CA TYR A 472 -17.36 -4.57 20.16
C TYR A 472 -17.43 -4.93 21.65
N PRO A 473 -16.37 -5.52 22.22
CA PRO A 473 -16.33 -5.94 23.61
C PRO A 473 -16.34 -4.72 24.54
N VAL A 474 -16.98 -4.87 25.71
CA VAL A 474 -16.88 -3.91 26.82
C VAL A 474 -16.77 -4.67 28.14
N ILE A 475 -16.25 -4.01 29.18
CA ILE A 475 -16.06 -4.60 30.51
C ILE A 475 -17.41 -4.85 31.23
N GLU A 476 -18.44 -4.09 30.87
CA GLU A 476 -19.76 -4.15 31.49
C GLU A 476 -20.59 -5.31 30.95
N ALA A 477 -21.43 -5.92 31.80
CA ALA A 477 -22.36 -6.96 31.36
C ALA A 477 -23.32 -6.40 30.28
N PRO A 478 -23.53 -7.10 29.14
CA PRO A 478 -23.26 -8.52 28.89
C PRO A 478 -21.87 -8.86 28.29
N GLY A 479 -20.91 -7.94 28.32
CA GLY A 479 -19.54 -8.14 27.81
C GLY A 479 -19.31 -7.61 26.38
N PHE A 480 -20.28 -6.91 25.82
CA PHE A 480 -20.20 -6.25 24.52
C PHE A 480 -21.22 -5.12 24.42
N GLN A 481 -20.93 -4.12 23.59
CA GLN A 481 -21.88 -3.13 23.12
C GLN A 481 -22.20 -3.36 21.65
N MET A 482 -23.38 -2.89 21.27
CA MET A 482 -23.87 -2.98 19.91
C MET A 482 -24.48 -1.64 19.52
N ARG A 483 -24.19 -1.23 18.30
CA ARG A 483 -24.69 0.01 17.73
C ARG A 483 -25.02 -0.19 16.26
N SER A 484 -26.00 0.55 15.77
CA SER A 484 -26.45 0.44 14.39
C SER A 484 -26.66 1.82 13.79
N LEU A 485 -26.35 1.95 12.50
CA LEU A 485 -26.65 3.11 11.68
C LEU A 485 -27.39 2.67 10.42
N CYS A 486 -28.08 3.61 9.79
CA CYS A 486 -28.85 3.37 8.58
C CYS A 486 -28.60 4.51 7.60
N GLU A 487 -28.19 4.18 6.38
CA GLU A 487 -27.91 5.16 5.33
C GLU A 487 -28.85 4.95 4.14
N LYS A 488 -29.41 6.06 3.64
CA LYS A 488 -30.35 6.05 2.51
C LYS A 488 -29.80 6.85 1.35
N THR A 489 -29.75 6.23 0.18
CA THR A 489 -29.33 6.88 -1.06
C THR A 489 -30.40 6.73 -2.15
N ILE A 490 -30.73 7.82 -2.84
CA ILE A 490 -31.69 7.80 -3.94
C ILE A 490 -30.93 7.58 -5.26
N VAL A 491 -31.30 6.55 -5.99
CA VAL A 491 -30.75 6.23 -7.31
C VAL A 491 -31.79 6.56 -8.37
N ARG A 492 -31.44 7.40 -9.35
CA ARG A 492 -32.31 7.78 -10.47
C ARG A 492 -31.85 7.10 -11.73
N PHE A 493 -32.70 6.27 -12.33
CA PHE A 493 -32.43 5.60 -13.59
C PHE A 493 -32.65 6.55 -14.76
N ALA A 494 -31.84 6.39 -15.81
CA ALA A 494 -32.08 7.05 -17.08
C ALA A 494 -33.31 6.45 -17.78
N ASP A 495 -33.80 7.10 -18.82
CA ASP A 495 -34.77 6.50 -19.73
C ASP A 495 -34.01 5.64 -20.75
N ASN A 496 -33.74 4.39 -20.38
CA ASN A 496 -32.94 3.47 -21.20
C ASN A 496 -33.84 2.75 -22.22
N PRO A 497 -33.40 2.62 -23.48
CA PRO A 497 -34.13 1.83 -24.46
C PRO A 497 -34.08 0.34 -24.11
N TYR A 498 -35.13 -0.41 -24.49
CA TYR A 498 -35.28 -1.84 -24.16
C TYR A 498 -34.03 -2.70 -24.48
N TYR A 499 -33.37 -2.44 -25.61
CA TYR A 499 -32.19 -3.22 -26.00
C TYR A 499 -31.00 -3.04 -25.04
N MET A 500 -30.88 -1.89 -24.36
CA MET A 500 -29.85 -1.67 -23.34
C MET A 500 -30.15 -2.46 -22.07
N LEU A 501 -31.40 -2.45 -21.59
CA LEU A 501 -31.82 -3.25 -20.45
C LEU A 501 -31.59 -4.74 -20.72
N LYS A 502 -31.97 -5.21 -21.93
CA LYS A 502 -31.76 -6.60 -22.34
C LYS A 502 -30.28 -6.98 -22.40
N ALA A 503 -29.42 -6.13 -22.97
CA ALA A 503 -27.98 -6.35 -23.01
C ALA A 503 -27.36 -6.41 -21.60
N TYR A 504 -27.86 -5.58 -20.67
CA TYR A 504 -27.45 -5.64 -19.28
C TYR A 504 -27.82 -6.96 -18.62
N VAL A 505 -29.07 -7.40 -18.76
CA VAL A 505 -29.56 -8.68 -18.23
C VAL A 505 -28.76 -9.86 -18.80
N ASP A 506 -28.45 -9.84 -20.09
CA ASP A 506 -27.66 -10.88 -20.77
C ASP A 506 -26.22 -10.96 -20.24
N SER A 507 -25.70 -9.86 -19.69
CA SER A 507 -24.39 -9.82 -19.04
C SER A 507 -24.35 -10.54 -17.69
N LYS A 508 -25.52 -10.85 -17.10
CA LYS A 508 -25.71 -11.50 -15.79
C LYS A 508 -25.16 -10.75 -14.58
N GLU A 509 -24.72 -9.50 -14.73
CA GLU A 509 -24.11 -8.72 -13.64
C GLU A 509 -25.08 -8.46 -12.47
N GLY A 510 -26.38 -8.33 -12.75
CA GLY A 510 -27.41 -8.06 -11.75
C GLY A 510 -28.06 -9.27 -11.08
N VAL A 511 -27.68 -10.51 -11.44
CA VAL A 511 -28.42 -11.73 -11.00
C VAL A 511 -28.40 -11.93 -9.48
N ASP A 512 -27.29 -11.57 -8.84
CA ASP A 512 -27.11 -11.73 -7.38
C ASP A 512 -27.12 -10.37 -6.66
N ARG A 513 -27.91 -9.41 -7.16
CA ARG A 513 -27.97 -8.04 -6.64
C ARG A 513 -29.40 -7.63 -6.33
N ALA A 514 -29.62 -7.03 -5.17
CA ALA A 514 -30.89 -6.38 -4.85
C ALA A 514 -31.22 -5.33 -5.91
N GLY A 515 -32.47 -5.27 -6.35
CA GLY A 515 -32.88 -4.38 -7.44
C GLY A 515 -32.40 -4.80 -8.83
N GLY A 516 -31.62 -5.88 -8.97
CA GLY A 516 -31.21 -6.42 -10.26
C GLY A 516 -30.10 -5.65 -10.97
N PHE A 517 -29.34 -4.79 -10.28
CA PHE A 517 -28.25 -4.01 -10.88
C PHE A 517 -27.02 -3.88 -9.97
N ALA A 518 -25.87 -3.62 -10.56
CA ALA A 518 -24.60 -3.33 -9.87
C ALA A 518 -24.04 -1.99 -10.36
N ILE A 519 -24.04 -0.97 -9.50
CA ILE A 519 -23.64 0.39 -9.88
C ILE A 519 -22.14 0.49 -10.21
N GLN A 520 -21.30 -0.33 -9.57
CA GLN A 520 -19.84 -0.37 -9.75
C GLN A 520 -19.39 -0.98 -11.08
N GLY A 521 -20.31 -1.60 -11.81
CA GLY A 521 -20.05 -2.26 -13.07
C GLY A 521 -20.77 -1.61 -14.25
N ARG A 522 -21.25 -2.44 -15.18
CA ARG A 522 -22.03 -2.02 -16.35
C ARG A 522 -23.35 -1.35 -15.95
N GLY A 523 -23.87 -1.61 -14.74
CA GLY A 523 -25.10 -1.02 -14.24
C GLY A 523 -25.04 0.50 -14.11
N SER A 524 -23.84 1.08 -13.99
CA SER A 524 -23.63 2.53 -14.06
C SER A 524 -24.20 3.16 -15.34
N LEU A 525 -24.25 2.43 -16.45
CA LEU A 525 -24.81 2.90 -17.72
C LEU A 525 -26.33 3.08 -17.67
N LEU A 526 -27.02 2.43 -16.71
CA LEU A 526 -28.48 2.51 -16.56
C LEU A 526 -28.92 3.69 -15.68
N VAL A 527 -27.98 4.26 -14.92
CA VAL A 527 -28.26 5.25 -13.87
C VAL A 527 -27.91 6.65 -14.36
N ARG A 528 -28.84 7.60 -14.16
CA ARG A 528 -28.69 9.01 -14.51
C ARG A 528 -27.98 9.81 -13.43
N SER A 529 -28.32 9.58 -12.17
CA SER A 529 -27.76 10.32 -11.04
C SER A 529 -27.98 9.59 -9.72
N ILE A 530 -27.13 9.90 -8.75
CA ILE A 530 -27.21 9.41 -7.37
C ILE A 530 -27.31 10.62 -6.46
N GLU A 531 -28.21 10.56 -5.50
CA GLU A 531 -28.43 11.57 -4.46
C GLU A 531 -28.25 10.88 -3.10
N GLY A 532 -27.03 10.97 -2.55
CA GLY A 532 -26.58 10.25 -1.36
C GLY A 532 -25.17 9.64 -1.55
N ASP A 533 -24.82 8.66 -0.71
CA ASP A 533 -23.53 7.97 -0.75
C ASP A 533 -23.49 6.90 -1.86
N TYR A 534 -22.56 7.05 -2.80
CA TYR A 534 -22.31 6.06 -3.83
C TYR A 534 -21.96 4.67 -3.25
N ASN A 535 -21.19 4.62 -2.16
CA ASN A 535 -20.76 3.35 -1.56
C ASN A 535 -21.94 2.60 -0.93
N ASN A 536 -22.93 3.32 -0.41
CA ASN A 536 -24.20 2.74 0.05
C ASN A 536 -24.89 1.97 -1.09
N VAL A 537 -24.88 2.51 -2.31
CA VAL A 537 -25.41 1.83 -3.50
C VAL A 537 -24.58 0.60 -3.90
N VAL A 538 -23.28 0.60 -3.62
CA VAL A 538 -22.40 -0.56 -3.82
C VAL A 538 -22.70 -1.67 -2.82
N GLY A 539 -23.17 -1.31 -1.61
CA GLY A 539 -23.57 -2.23 -0.55
C GLY A 539 -22.96 -1.95 0.83
N PHE A 540 -22.23 -0.84 0.99
CA PHE A 540 -21.69 -0.44 2.29
C PHE A 540 -21.53 1.09 2.38
N PRO A 541 -22.22 1.80 3.31
CA PRO A 541 -22.20 3.25 3.41
C PRO A 541 -20.91 3.75 4.07
N LEU A 542 -19.82 3.74 3.29
CA LEU A 542 -18.47 4.00 3.78
C LEU A 542 -18.35 5.34 4.51
N TYR A 543 -18.99 6.40 3.99
CA TYR A 543 -18.90 7.72 4.62
C TYR A 543 -19.62 7.74 5.97
N ALA A 544 -20.86 7.27 6.03
CA ALA A 544 -21.65 7.24 7.25
C ALA A 544 -20.96 6.36 8.31
N PHE A 545 -20.44 5.20 7.89
CA PHE A 545 -19.66 4.32 8.75
C PHE A 545 -18.38 4.96 9.27
N SER A 546 -17.59 5.63 8.42
CA SER A 546 -16.36 6.30 8.86
C SER A 546 -16.63 7.47 9.81
N ALA A 547 -17.67 8.27 9.54
CA ALA A 547 -18.07 9.36 10.42
C ALA A 547 -18.52 8.82 11.79
N TYR A 548 -19.26 7.71 11.78
CA TYR A 548 -19.71 7.04 12.98
C TYR A 548 -18.56 6.44 13.80
N LEU A 549 -17.61 5.77 13.14
CA LEU A 549 -16.43 5.23 13.80
C LEU A 549 -15.58 6.33 14.46
N HIS A 550 -15.45 7.48 13.80
CA HIS A 550 -14.77 8.64 14.38
C HIS A 550 -15.45 9.15 15.65
N ASP A 551 -16.78 9.22 15.67
CA ASP A 551 -17.55 9.63 16.85
C ASP A 551 -17.39 8.64 18.02
N LEU A 552 -17.38 7.34 17.74
CA LEU A 552 -17.10 6.32 18.77
C LEU A 552 -15.69 6.45 19.36
N LEU A 553 -14.71 6.82 18.55
CA LEU A 553 -13.33 7.04 18.99
C LEU A 553 -13.17 8.36 19.77
N GLU A 554 -13.86 9.43 19.37
CA GLU A 554 -13.79 10.71 20.09
C GLU A 554 -14.50 10.70 21.44
N ASN A 555 -15.50 9.83 21.61
CA ASN A 555 -16.27 9.72 22.85
C ASN A 555 -15.73 8.64 23.81
N ASP A 556 -14.54 8.07 23.56
CA ASP A 556 -13.93 6.96 24.31
C ASP A 556 -14.88 5.74 24.47
N GLU A 557 -15.84 5.55 23.56
CA GLU A 557 -16.72 4.36 23.55
C GLU A 557 -16.03 3.16 22.89
N LEU A 558 -14.97 3.41 22.11
CA LEU A 558 -14.08 2.41 21.54
C LEU A 558 -12.64 2.67 22.00
N ASP A 559 -12.20 1.93 23.02
CA ASP A 559 -10.78 1.79 23.34
C ASP A 559 -10.13 0.88 22.29
N ILE A 560 -9.90 1.39 21.09
CA ILE A 560 -8.87 0.81 20.23
C ILE A 560 -7.57 1.21 20.88
N VAL A 561 -7.01 0.31 21.69
CA VAL A 561 -5.74 0.47 22.39
C VAL A 561 -4.77 1.24 21.48
N GLU A 562 -4.59 2.53 21.75
CA GLU A 562 -3.34 3.17 21.39
C GLU A 562 -2.33 2.42 22.24
N ASP A 563 -1.59 1.49 21.63
CA ASP A 563 -0.38 0.96 22.22
C ASP A 563 0.57 2.15 22.41
N ASP A 564 0.35 2.89 23.48
CA ASP A 564 1.28 3.79 24.12
C ASP A 564 2.29 2.91 24.86
N ASP A 565 3.11 2.17 24.10
CA ASP A 565 4.38 1.57 24.53
C ASP A 565 5.37 1.39 23.36
#